data_AF-A0A6H5HNZ8-F1
#
_entry.id   AF-A0A6H5HNZ8-F1
#
_cell.length_a   1.000
_cell.length_b   1.000
_cell.length_c   1.000
_cell.angle_alpha   90.00
_cell.angle_beta   90.00
_cell.angle_gamma   90.00
#
_symmetry.space_group_name_H-M   'P 1'
#
loop_
_entity.id
_entity.type
_entity.pdbx_description
1 polymer ?
#
loop_
_entity_poly.entity_id
_entity_poly.type
_entity_poly.pdbx_seq_one_letter_code
_entity_poly.pdbx_strand_id
1 'polypeptide(L)'
;MDLNGARRKNATRETTSTLKAWLNEHKKNPYPTKGEKIMLAIITKMTLTQVSTWFANARRRLKKENKMTWDPRNRVDDEDNNNEETSSGRKSAENKDNL
;
A
#
# COMPACT_ATOMS: atom_id res chain seq x y z
N MET A 1 11.32 8.76 25.54
CA MET A 1 10.75 8.64 24.18
C MET A 1 10.69 7.16 23.88
N ASP A 2 9.65 6.50 24.38
CA ASP A 2 9.57 5.03 24.37
C ASP A 2 9.35 4.50 22.95
N LEU A 3 10.42 3.91 22.42
CA LEU A 3 10.44 3.03 21.27
C LEU A 3 9.71 1.74 21.65
N ASN A 4 8.39 1.81 21.74
CA ASN A 4 7.57 0.62 21.93
C ASN A 4 7.56 -0.16 20.62
N GLY A 5 8.62 -0.94 20.40
CA GLY A 5 8.69 -2.07 19.50
C GLY A 5 7.68 -3.13 19.92
N ALA A 6 6.40 -2.79 19.84
CA ALA A 6 5.30 -3.70 20.09
C ALA A 6 5.40 -4.79 19.04
N ARG A 7 5.87 -5.95 19.48
CA ARG A 7 5.87 -7.23 18.78
C ARG A 7 4.60 -7.30 17.95
N ARG A 8 4.75 -7.10 16.63
CA ARG A 8 3.63 -7.05 15.68
C ARG A 8 2.83 -8.34 15.90
N LYS A 9 1.64 -8.26 16.51
CA LYS A 9 0.74 -9.40 16.59
C LYS A 9 0.46 -9.81 15.15
N ASN A 10 0.99 -10.95 14.73
CA ASN A 10 0.79 -11.46 13.38
C ASN A 10 -0.73 -11.50 13.14
N ALA A 11 -1.19 -10.85 12.07
CA ALA A 11 -2.58 -10.91 11.69
C ALA A 11 -2.96 -12.40 11.55
N THR A 12 -4.02 -12.83 12.24
CA THR A 12 -4.44 -14.22 12.21
C THR A 12 -4.89 -14.59 10.79
N ARG A 13 -4.81 -15.87 10.45
CA ARG A 13 -5.18 -16.34 9.10
C ARG A 13 -6.61 -15.91 8.74
N GLU A 14 -7.50 -15.95 9.73
CA GLU A 14 -8.91 -15.56 9.64
C GLU A 14 -9.10 -14.06 9.35
N THR A 15 -8.37 -13.16 10.03
CA THR A 15 -8.50 -11.71 9.76
C THR A 15 -8.02 -11.33 8.36
N THR A 16 -7.05 -12.07 7.81
CA THR A 16 -6.57 -11.83 6.44
C THR A 16 -7.44 -12.43 5.35
N SER A 17 -8.40 -13.30 5.67
CA SER A 17 -9.28 -13.94 4.67
C SER A 17 -10.13 -12.91 3.93
N THR A 18 -10.70 -11.94 4.64
CA THR A 18 -11.48 -10.84 4.04
C THR A 18 -10.63 -10.00 3.09
N LEU A 19 -9.39 -9.68 3.48
CA LEU A 19 -8.47 -8.90 2.63
C LEU A 19 -8.10 -9.65 1.34
N LYS A 20 -7.92 -10.98 1.43
CA LYS A 20 -7.66 -11.83 0.26
C LYS A 20 -8.87 -11.94 -0.65
N ALA A 21 -10.08 -12.05 -0.09
CA ALA A 21 -11.31 -12.08 -0.87
C ALA A 21 -11.49 -10.79 -1.67
N TRP A 22 -11.36 -9.62 -1.00
CA TRP A 22 -11.43 -8.32 -1.68
C TRP A 22 -10.37 -8.20 -2.78
N LEU A 23 -9.12 -8.62 -2.52
CA LEU A 23 -8.04 -8.58 -3.51
C LEU A 23 -8.32 -9.47 -4.73
N ASN A 24 -8.98 -10.61 -4.51
CA ASN A 24 -9.31 -11.55 -5.57
C ASN A 24 -10.46 -11.06 -6.46
N GLU A 25 -11.44 -10.38 -5.86
CA GLU A 25 -12.56 -9.73 -6.56
C GLU A 25 -12.08 -8.51 -7.35
N HIS A 26 -11.31 -7.65 -6.70
CA HIS A 26 -10.76 -6.45 -7.29
C HIS A 26 -9.48 -6.78 -8.02
N LYS A 27 -9.45 -7.81 -8.91
CA LYS A 27 -8.29 -8.32 -9.66
C LYS A 27 -7.81 -7.45 -10.85
N LYS A 28 -8.54 -6.36 -11.16
CA LYS A 28 -8.21 -5.39 -12.24
C LYS A 28 -7.83 -3.96 -11.78
N ASN A 29 -8.18 -3.55 -10.54
CA ASN A 29 -7.50 -2.45 -9.82
C ASN A 29 -7.32 -2.71 -8.28
N PRO A 30 -6.13 -3.11 -7.72
CA PRO A 30 -6.02 -3.62 -6.34
C PRO A 30 -5.73 -2.48 -5.36
N TYR A 31 -6.35 -1.34 -5.60
CA TYR A 31 -6.18 -0.13 -4.82
C TYR A 31 -7.52 0.19 -4.17
N PRO A 32 -7.73 -0.23 -2.91
CA PRO A 32 -8.98 0.05 -2.22
C PRO A 32 -9.13 1.56 -2.02
N THR A 33 -10.33 2.06 -2.27
CA THR A 33 -10.75 3.44 -2.00
C THR A 33 -10.72 3.74 -0.51
N LYS A 34 -10.90 5.01 -0.13
CA LYS A 34 -10.96 5.43 1.28
C LYS A 34 -12.07 4.70 2.04
N GLY A 35 -13.25 4.55 1.44
CA GLY A 35 -14.39 3.84 2.04
C GLY A 35 -14.11 2.35 2.23
N GLU A 36 -13.54 1.69 1.23
CA GLU A 36 -13.20 0.26 1.32
C GLU A 36 -12.12 -0.02 2.36
N LYS A 37 -11.10 0.85 2.49
CA LYS A 37 -10.10 0.72 3.55
C LYS A 37 -10.72 0.79 4.94
N ILE A 38 -11.71 1.68 5.14
CA ILE A 38 -12.44 1.80 6.41
C ILE A 38 -13.25 0.53 6.67
N MET A 39 -14.02 0.06 5.69
CA MET A 39 -14.82 -1.17 5.81
C MET A 39 -13.93 -2.38 6.16
N LEU A 40 -12.80 -2.54 5.45
CA LEU A 40 -11.86 -3.62 5.69
C LEU A 40 -11.22 -3.50 7.07
N ALA A 41 -10.82 -2.31 7.50
CA ALA A 41 -10.27 -2.07 8.84
C ALA A 41 -11.24 -2.48 9.96
N ILE A 42 -12.53 -2.16 9.81
CA ILE A 42 -13.58 -2.54 10.75
C ILE A 42 -13.73 -4.07 10.81
N ILE A 43 -13.89 -4.73 9.65
CA ILE A 43 -14.12 -6.18 9.57
C ILE A 43 -12.91 -6.95 10.12
N THR A 44 -11.70 -6.56 9.73
CA THR A 44 -10.48 -7.27 10.12
C THR A 44 -9.96 -6.85 11.49
N LYS A 45 -10.58 -5.86 12.13
CA LYS A 45 -10.14 -5.23 13.39
C LYS A 45 -8.68 -4.74 13.32
N MET A 46 -8.31 -4.19 12.18
CA MET A 46 -6.97 -3.65 11.92
C MET A 46 -7.05 -2.14 11.78
N THR A 47 -5.95 -1.44 12.03
CA THR A 47 -5.89 -0.01 11.73
C THR A 47 -5.80 0.21 10.22
N LEU A 48 -6.25 1.38 9.75
CA LEU A 48 -6.13 1.77 8.33
C LEU A 48 -4.69 1.65 7.80
N THR A 49 -3.71 1.95 8.65
CA THR A 49 -2.28 1.81 8.34
C THR A 49 -1.89 0.36 8.12
N GLN A 50 -2.37 -0.55 8.96
CA GLN A 50 -2.12 -1.99 8.82
C GLN A 50 -2.78 -2.55 7.55
N VAL A 51 -4.02 -2.16 7.26
CA VAL A 51 -4.71 -2.52 6.01
C VAL A 51 -3.92 -2.01 4.80
N SER A 52 -3.51 -0.75 4.81
CA SER A 52 -2.72 -0.14 3.72
C SER A 52 -1.38 -0.86 3.50
N THR A 53 -0.68 -1.17 4.60
CA THR A 53 0.58 -1.91 4.57
C THR A 53 0.39 -3.32 4.03
N TRP A 54 -0.70 -3.99 4.43
CA TRP A 54 -1.05 -5.32 3.96
C TRP A 54 -1.26 -5.32 2.44
N PHE A 55 -2.06 -4.39 1.91
CA PHE A 55 -2.30 -4.27 0.47
C PHE A 55 -1.03 -3.96 -0.33
N ALA A 56 -0.15 -3.10 0.20
CA ALA A 56 1.14 -2.83 -0.43
C ALA A 56 2.00 -4.11 -0.52
N ASN A 57 2.07 -4.89 0.55
CA ASN A 57 2.79 -6.17 0.56
C ASN A 57 2.12 -7.21 -0.36
N ALA A 58 0.80 -7.31 -0.33
CA ALA A 58 0.04 -8.28 -1.12
C ALA A 58 0.23 -8.03 -2.63
N ARG A 59 0.11 -6.79 -3.11
CA ARG A 59 0.37 -6.43 -4.51
C ARG A 59 1.78 -6.79 -4.96
N ARG A 60 2.80 -6.54 -4.11
CA ARG A 60 4.19 -6.91 -4.42
C ARG A 60 4.35 -8.42 -4.59
N ARG A 61 3.65 -9.24 -3.79
CA ARG A 61 3.66 -10.71 -3.93
C ARG A 61 3.00 -11.15 -5.23
N LEU A 62 1.86 -10.56 -5.61
CA LEU A 62 1.20 -10.87 -6.89
C LEU A 62 2.09 -10.54 -8.10
N LYS A 63 2.82 -9.42 -8.05
CA LYS A 63 3.80 -9.04 -9.08
C LYS A 63 4.93 -10.07 -9.21
N LYS A 64 5.46 -10.56 -8.09
CA LYS A 64 6.57 -11.53 -8.08
C LYS A 64 6.15 -12.92 -8.59
N GLU A 65 4.91 -13.34 -8.33
CA GLU A 65 4.40 -14.65 -8.71
C GLU A 65 3.81 -14.70 -10.15
N ASN A 66 4.00 -13.64 -10.96
CA ASN A 66 3.39 -13.47 -12.29
C ASN A 66 1.85 -13.64 -12.31
N LYS A 67 1.19 -13.46 -11.16
CA LYS A 67 -0.28 -13.49 -11.00
C LYS A 67 -0.90 -12.09 -11.10
N MET A 68 -0.17 -11.17 -11.72
CA MET A 68 -0.48 -9.75 -11.79
C MET A 68 -1.17 -9.49 -13.14
N THR A 69 -2.48 -9.29 -13.15
CA THR A 69 -3.32 -9.14 -14.37
C THR A 69 -3.59 -7.68 -14.78
N TRP A 70 -3.25 -6.75 -13.90
CA TRP A 70 -3.20 -5.30 -14.10
C TRP A 70 -1.91 -4.98 -14.79
N ASP A 71 -2.05 -4.67 -16.06
CA ASP A 71 -0.98 -4.24 -16.95
C ASP A 71 -0.07 -3.23 -16.22
N PRO A 72 1.25 -3.46 -16.16
CA PRO A 72 2.15 -2.36 -15.88
C PRO A 72 1.97 -1.40 -17.05
N ARG A 73 1.18 -0.32 -16.87
CA ARG A 73 1.12 0.76 -17.85
C ARG A 73 2.56 1.18 -18.14
N ASN A 74 3.07 0.66 -19.24
CA ASN A 74 4.35 1.06 -19.78
C ASN A 74 4.15 2.52 -20.14
N ARG A 75 5.02 3.38 -19.64
CA ARG A 75 4.98 4.83 -19.87
C ARG A 75 4.81 5.10 -21.37
N VAL A 76 3.66 5.61 -21.76
CA VAL A 76 3.47 6.42 -22.96
C VAL A 76 2.35 7.40 -22.64
N ASP A 77 2.78 8.65 -22.46
CA ASP A 77 2.13 9.90 -22.85
C ASP A 77 0.60 9.89 -22.95
N ASP A 78 -0.06 10.56 -22.01
CA ASP A 78 -1.17 11.47 -22.31
C ASP A 78 -1.28 12.42 -21.12
N GLU A 79 -0.96 13.69 -21.39
CA GLU A 79 -1.14 14.78 -20.46
C GLU A 79 -2.62 14.90 -20.05
N ASP A 80 -2.92 14.73 -18.77
CA ASP A 80 -4.04 15.45 -18.18
C ASP A 80 -3.66 15.95 -16.79
N ASN A 81 -3.61 17.27 -16.73
CA ASN A 81 -3.21 18.12 -15.64
C ASN A 81 -4.29 18.09 -14.55
N ASN A 82 -4.00 17.44 -13.41
CA ASN A 82 -4.73 17.73 -12.18
C ASN A 82 -3.74 18.06 -11.07
N ASN A 83 -3.44 19.35 -11.01
CA ASN A 83 -2.72 20.04 -9.96
C ASN A 83 -3.50 19.97 -8.64
N GLU A 84 -2.98 19.23 -7.65
CA GLU A 84 -3.22 19.58 -6.24
C GLU A 84 -1.90 19.44 -5.47
N GLU A 85 -1.24 20.59 -5.31
CA GLU A 85 -0.16 20.85 -4.38
C GLU A 85 -0.53 20.40 -2.95
N THR A 86 0.28 19.52 -2.37
CA THR A 86 0.67 19.73 -0.97
C THR A 86 2.19 19.61 -0.86
N SER A 87 2.81 20.78 -0.86
CA SER A 87 4.18 21.05 -0.44
C SER A 87 4.57 20.26 0.82
N SER A 88 5.69 19.54 0.75
CA SER A 88 6.61 19.36 1.88
C SER A 88 7.92 18.80 1.37
N GLY A 89 8.83 19.72 1.01
CA GLY A 89 10.18 19.41 0.60
C GLY A 89 10.97 18.66 1.68
N ARG A 90 11.82 17.73 1.24
CA ARG A 90 13.01 17.35 1.98
C ARG A 90 14.22 17.64 1.11
N LYS A 91 14.91 18.72 1.50
CA LYS A 91 16.23 19.11 1.02
C LYS A 91 17.19 17.93 1.10
N SER A 92 17.93 17.76 0.01
CA SER A 92 19.19 17.04 -0.10
C SER A 92 20.12 17.40 1.06
N ALA A 93 20.70 16.39 1.69
CA ALA A 93 21.95 16.51 2.42
C ALA A 93 23.04 15.84 1.59
N GLU A 94 23.74 16.70 0.85
CA GLU A 94 25.04 16.48 0.25
C GLU A 94 26.05 16.19 1.36
N ASN A 95 26.71 15.04 1.32
CA ASN A 95 27.97 14.84 2.02
C ASN A 95 29.03 14.63 0.94
N LYS A 96 29.62 15.75 0.52
CA LYS A 96 30.94 15.79 -0.07
C LYS A 96 31.97 16.00 1.04
N ASP A 97 33.19 15.60 0.69
CA ASP A 97 34.47 15.90 1.33
C ASP A 97 34.84 14.95 2.48
N ASN A 98 35.86 14.09 2.43
CA ASN A 98 37.18 13.99 1.78
C ASN A 98 38.25 13.97 2.89
N LEU A 99 39.11 12.94 2.83
CA LEU A 99 40.30 12.67 3.65
C LEU A 99 40.10 11.96 5.00
#